data_AF-A0AA91ICH7-F1
#
_entry.id   AF-A0AA91ICH7-F1
#
_cell.length_a   1.000
_cell.length_b   1.000
_cell.length_c   1.000
_cell.angle_alpha   90.00
_cell.angle_beta   90.00
_cell.angle_gamma   90.00
#
_symmetry.space_group_name_H-M   'P 1'
#
loop_
_entity.id
_entity.type
_entity.pdbx_description
1 polymer ?
#
loop_
_entity_poly.entity_id
_entity_poly.type
_entity_poly.pdbx_seq_one_letter_code
_entity_poly.pdbx_strand_id
1 'polypeptide(L)' 'MDATTAVAQRDALLADATLRMGPLLDATPAEVVSLKAWRQYRVALNRIEQQAGFPASIDWPKAPV' A
#
# COMPACT_ATOMS: atom_id res chain seq x y z
N MET A 1 4.03 13.37 13.06
CA MET A 1 4.96 13.02 11.97
C MET A 1 5.05 14.20 11.03
N ASP A 2 6.21 14.50 10.44
CA ASP A 2 6.28 15.50 9.39
C ASP A 2 5.92 14.90 8.01
N ALA A 3 5.68 15.75 7.02
CA ALA A 3 5.28 15.33 5.68
C ALA A 3 6.37 14.48 4.99
N THR A 4 7.64 14.82 5.18
CA THR A 4 8.77 14.10 4.59
C THR A 4 8.83 12.65 5.09
N THR A 5 8.71 12.46 6.40
CA THR A 5 8.67 11.14 7.04
C THR A 5 7.44 10.36 6.57
N ALA A 6 6.30 11.03 6.40
CA ALA A 6 5.07 10.41 5.89
C ALA A 6 5.15 9.92 4.45
N VAL A 7 5.74 10.73 3.58
CA VAL A 7 6.00 10.32 2.21
C VAL A 7 7.00 9.16 2.17
N ALA A 8 8.08 9.21 2.95
CA ALA A 8 9.06 8.14 3.02
C ALA A 8 8.46 6.81 3.51
N GLN A 9 7.60 6.85 4.53
CA GLN A 9 6.91 5.65 5.02
C GLN A 9 5.94 5.09 3.98
N ARG A 10 5.16 5.95 3.31
CA ARG A 10 4.27 5.51 2.20
C ARG A 10 5.07 4.82 1.11
N ASP A 11 6.18 5.40 0.70
CA ASP A 11 7.00 4.89 -0.39
C ASP A 11 7.65 3.55 -0.02
N ALA A 12 8.09 3.39 1.23
CA ALA A 12 8.57 2.10 1.74
C ALA A 12 7.48 1.01 1.70
N LEU A 13 6.24 1.35 2.10
CA LEU A 13 5.11 0.41 2.05
C LEU A 13 4.68 0.08 0.62
N LEU A 14 4.79 1.03 -0.32
CA LEU A 14 4.55 0.79 -1.74
C LEU A 14 5.61 -0.14 -2.35
N ALA A 15 6.87 -0.01 -1.94
CA ALA A 15 7.96 -0.88 -2.36
C ALA A 15 7.77 -2.31 -1.83
N ASP A 16 7.43 -2.49 -0.55
CA ASP A 16 7.12 -3.79 0.05
C ASP A 16 5.93 -4.47 -0.66
N ALA A 17 4.84 -3.72 -0.87
CA ALA A 17 3.68 -4.25 -1.60
C ALA A 17 4.03 -4.67 -3.03
N THR A 18 4.92 -3.95 -3.70
CA THR A 18 5.38 -4.30 -5.05
C THR A 18 6.18 -5.60 -5.05
N LEU A 19 7.05 -5.80 -4.05
CA LEU A 19 7.81 -7.04 -3.89
C LEU A 19 6.89 -8.25 -3.65
N ARG A 20 5.87 -8.10 -2.80
CA ARG A 20 4.94 -9.18 -2.43
C ARG A 20 4.02 -9.61 -3.56
N MET A 21 3.68 -8.70 -4.48
CA MET A 21 2.86 -9.04 -5.63
C MET A 21 3.62 -9.90 -6.66
N GLY A 22 4.96 -9.88 -6.64
CA GLY A 22 5.78 -10.65 -7.58
C GLY A 22 5.46 -10.39 -9.06
N PRO A 23 6.06 -11.15 -9.98
CA PRO A 23 5.64 -11.18 -11.38
C PRO A 23 4.28 -11.89 -11.53
N LEU A 24 3.37 -11.30 -12.31
CA LEU A 24 1.98 -11.73 -12.50
C LEU A 24 1.79 -13.02 -13.32
N LEU A 25 2.85 -13.75 -13.63
CA LEU A 25 2.79 -14.87 -14.58
C LEU A 25 2.18 -16.11 -13.90
N ASP A 26 1.12 -16.64 -14.50
CA ASP A 26 0.44 -17.89 -14.12
C ASP A 26 -0.12 -17.98 -12.68
N ALA A 27 -0.67 -16.87 -12.18
CA ALA A 27 -1.33 -16.84 -10.87
C ALA A 27 -2.55 -17.77 -10.79
N THR A 28 -2.60 -18.63 -9.78
CA THR A 28 -3.77 -19.42 -9.39
C THR A 28 -4.93 -18.52 -8.94
N PRO A 29 -6.18 -19.01 -8.90
CA PRO A 29 -7.32 -18.23 -8.42
C PRO A 29 -7.15 -17.66 -7.01
N ALA A 30 -6.47 -18.41 -6.11
CA ALA A 30 -6.16 -17.95 -4.77
C ALA A 30 -5.15 -16.79 -4.79
N GLU A 31 -4.11 -16.89 -5.62
CA GLU A 31 -3.13 -15.83 -5.81
C GLU A 31 -3.78 -14.58 -6.42
N VAL A 32 -4.73 -14.72 -7.34
CA VAL A 32 -5.48 -13.57 -7.91
C VAL A 32 -6.24 -12.80 -6.82
N VAL A 33 -6.83 -13.49 -5.83
CA VAL A 33 -7.50 -12.83 -4.70
C VAL A 33 -6.48 -12.05 -3.86
N SER A 34 -5.34 -12.66 -3.53
CA SER A 34 -4.26 -11.99 -2.80
C SER A 34 -3.72 -10.79 -3.58
N LEU A 35 -3.47 -10.92 -4.87
CA LEU A 35 -3.01 -9.84 -5.75
C LEU A 35 -4.01 -8.67 -5.82
N LYS A 36 -5.32 -8.97 -5.79
CA LYS A 36 -6.37 -7.93 -5.73
C LYS A 36 -6.32 -7.17 -4.40
N ALA A 37 -6.12 -7.86 -3.28
CA ALA A 37 -5.98 -7.22 -1.98
C ALA A 37 -4.73 -6.31 -1.92
N TRP A 38 -3.59 -6.79 -2.44
CA TRP A 38 -2.37 -6.00 -2.55
C TRP A 38 -2.54 -4.78 -3.47
N ARG A 39 -3.28 -4.91 -4.59
CA ARG A 39 -3.61 -3.77 -5.44
C ARG A 39 -4.43 -2.72 -4.70
N GLN A 40 -5.46 -3.13 -3.94
CA GLN A 40 -6.30 -2.22 -3.16
C GLN A 40 -5.49 -1.51 -2.07
N TYR A 41 -4.61 -2.23 -1.40
CA TYR A 41 -3.68 -1.68 -0.41
C TYR A 41 -2.80 -0.57 -1.00
N ARG A 42 -2.17 -0.80 -2.16
CA ARG A 42 -1.37 0.21 -2.86
C ARG A 42 -2.19 1.45 -3.24
N VAL A 43 -3.44 1.28 -3.68
CA VAL A 43 -4.34 2.40 -3.97
C VAL A 43 -4.64 3.21 -2.71
N ALA A 44 -4.86 2.55 -1.57
CA ALA A 44 -5.08 3.24 -0.29
C ALA A 44 -3.83 4.03 0.14
N LEU A 45 -2.63 3.44 0.02
CA LEU A 45 -1.37 4.14 0.30
C LEU A 45 -1.19 5.41 -0.54
N ASN A 46 -1.50 5.35 -1.84
CA ASN A 46 -1.41 6.50 -2.75
C ASN A 46 -2.37 7.66 -2.39
N ARG A 47 -3.37 7.42 -1.54
CA ARG A 47 -4.38 8.42 -1.14
C ARG A 47 -4.13 8.99 0.25
N ILE A 48 -3.07 8.59 0.94
CA ILE A 48 -2.77 9.05 2.30
C ILE A 48 -2.65 10.58 2.40
N GLU A 49 -2.02 11.22 1.41
CA GLU A 49 -1.89 12.68 1.38
C GLU A 49 -3.22 13.42 1.17
N GLN A 50 -4.28 12.70 0.77
CA GLN A 50 -5.62 13.26 0.61
C GLN A 50 -6.44 13.20 1.90
N GLN A 51 -5.92 12.56 2.96
CA GLN A 51 -6.57 12.52 4.26
C GLN A 51 -6.52 13.90 4.91
N ALA A 52 -7.63 14.35 5.50
CA ALA A 52 -7.71 15.65 6.16
C ALA A 52 -6.73 15.84 7.32
N GLY A 53 -6.25 14.73 7.92
CA GLY A 53 -5.29 14.74 9.02
C GLY A 53 -3.82 14.79 8.58
N PHE A 54 -3.52 14.63 7.29
CA PHE A 54 -2.13 14.54 6.83
C PHE A 54 -1.36 15.86 7.04
N PRO A 55 -0.09 15.82 7.48
CA PRO A 55 0.70 14.65 7.91
C PRO A 55 0.60 14.34 9.42
N ALA A 56 -0.16 15.14 10.18
CA ALA A 56 -0.20 15.07 11.64
C ALA A 56 -0.91 13.81 12.16
N SER A 57 -1.93 13.33 11.46
CA SER A 57 -2.73 12.16 11.77
C SER A 57 -3.04 11.41 10.48
N ILE A 58 -2.57 10.16 10.40
CA ILE A 58 -2.66 9.32 9.19
C ILE A 58 -3.29 7.99 9.58
N ASP A 59 -4.39 7.64 8.92
CA ASP A 59 -4.98 6.32 8.96
C ASP A 59 -4.26 5.43 7.94
N TRP A 60 -3.24 4.71 8.41
CA TRP A 60 -2.49 3.77 7.59
C TRP A 60 -3.35 2.55 7.25
N PRO A 61 -3.47 2.17 5.96
CA PRO A 61 -4.15 0.94 5.59
C PRO A 61 -3.41 -0.27 6.17
N LYS A 62 -4.14 -1.34 6.47
CA LYS A 62 -3.54 -2.59 6.93
C LYS A 62 -3.05 -3.39 5.72
N ALA A 63 -1.84 -3.91 5.80
CA ALA A 63 -1.30 -4.81 4.79
C ALA A 63 -2.17 -6.09 4.71
N PRO A 64 -2.47 -6.61 3.51
CA PRO A 64 -3.09 -7.91 3.33
C PRO A 64 -2.23 -9.05 3.88
N VAL A 65 -2.87 -10.18 4.20
CA VAL A 65 -2.23 -11.46 4.55
C VAL A 65 -2.10 -12.37 3.35
#